data_AF-A0A9X1Y4B7-F1
#
_entry.id   AF-A0A9X1Y4B7-F1
#
_cell.length_a   1.000
_cell.length_b   1.000
_cell.length_c   1.000
_cell.angle_alpha   90.00
_cell.angle_beta   90.00
_cell.angle_gamma   90.00
#
_symmetry.space_group_name_H-M   'P 1'
#
loop_
_entity.id
_entity.type
_entity.pdbx_description
1 polymer ?
#
loop_
_entity_poly.entity_id
_entity_poly.type
_entity_poly.pdbx_seq_one_letter_code
_entity_poly.pdbx_strand_id
1 'polypeptide(L)'
;MNNKSKRFFGFLFVLILAISMVTACSGGGANKASENKPTENVSEEQPKNETTFTDMSQDIRGNTAPTQEQINEINTTLNDTYLGDIFDEKIPNDYSAYPFKEDVTLDVWMPANRNIPDMNNHAIQKQVEKLTGIKVNFITPPVGQEADAFTLMISSGDLPDIIIEPGRYPGGFEAGVNDGAYLDLTDLMEKNAPNYSAWRNSDETRRKTTVTDSGKLLGFYGIAPYSEWMWFGMLIKQEALDKTGLPVPETIDEWHTFLTKAKEVGYSEPLNYGSNYGQIFTGILNGAYGVWDWTFLDSNGKVAWGPAQPKAKEYLAMMQQWNKEGLLNKDWATADFNQRMSGAISDKTAVMMDSPDTMWSYWKEQNNIDFVGALNPVLNKGDKAATTYKNFKRTGTEAAITTQAENVEAAMAWLDFAYTKKGWEVYNYGEYGTVHLIDESGKPYYPENSYMYNDPDGQPVAVALDKYRRHSWPDIRDEHNSNALIVAKGSYSGDIRKYWTENMDTSMAIPPISFTKEEASREAELGNQLSTIRGEYFAKIIKGELPVDAYDKFLDEAKKMGLDEFLSIHQAALDRYNTR
;
A
#
# COMPACT_ATOMS: atom_id res chain seq x y z
N MET A 1 26.77 44.26 37.93
CA MET A 1 27.63 44.58 36.76
C MET A 1 27.56 43.41 35.77
N ASN A 2 28.08 43.59 34.55
CA ASN A 2 27.40 43.15 33.32
C ASN A 2 27.61 41.70 32.83
N ASN A 3 26.90 41.37 31.76
CA ASN A 3 26.51 40.03 31.29
C ASN A 3 27.28 39.57 30.02
N LYS A 4 27.47 38.24 29.90
CA LYS A 4 27.48 37.34 28.71
C LYS A 4 27.95 37.78 27.29
N SER A 5 28.48 36.76 26.57
CA SER A 5 28.45 36.52 25.10
C SER A 5 29.59 37.15 24.24
N LYS A 6 29.96 36.68 23.02
CA LYS A 6 29.36 35.69 22.09
C LYS A 6 30.38 35.22 20.99
N ARG A 7 30.31 33.94 20.57
CA ARG A 7 30.39 33.34 19.20
C ARG A 7 31.47 33.70 18.12
N PHE A 8 31.90 32.61 17.44
CA PHE A 8 31.95 32.35 15.96
C PHE A 8 33.26 32.42 15.12
N PHE A 9 33.56 31.25 14.53
CA PHE A 9 33.98 30.93 13.15
C PHE A 9 35.36 31.30 12.54
N GLY A 10 35.84 30.36 11.71
CA GLY A 10 36.72 30.63 10.56
C GLY A 10 37.94 29.72 10.45
N PHE A 11 37.95 28.77 9.52
CA PHE A 11 39.19 28.22 8.96
C PHE A 11 39.04 27.88 7.47
N LEU A 12 39.92 28.48 6.66
CA LEU A 12 40.07 28.28 5.22
C LEU A 12 41.54 28.56 4.87
N PHE A 13 42.23 27.59 4.28
CA PHE A 13 43.62 27.66 3.75
C PHE A 13 43.72 26.53 2.69
N VAL A 14 43.79 26.75 1.37
CA VAL A 14 44.77 27.48 0.52
C VAL A 14 46.11 26.76 0.36
N LEU A 15 46.43 26.33 -0.87
CA LEU A 15 47.79 26.06 -1.36
C LEU A 15 47.97 26.40 -2.88
N ILE A 16 49.22 26.43 -3.37
CA ILE A 16 49.79 27.37 -4.37
C ILE A 16 50.76 26.65 -5.34
N LEU A 17 51.06 27.03 -6.61
CA LEU A 17 50.50 27.95 -7.64
C LEU A 17 51.39 27.81 -8.92
N ALA A 18 50.86 27.70 -10.15
CA ALA A 18 51.70 27.68 -11.38
C ALA A 18 51.09 28.30 -12.68
N ILE A 19 51.40 29.58 -12.93
CA ILE A 19 52.10 30.18 -14.12
C ILE A 19 52.17 29.30 -15.41
N SER A 20 51.96 29.74 -16.68
CA SER A 20 51.55 31.03 -17.32
C SER A 20 51.46 30.88 -18.87
N MET A 21 50.65 31.70 -19.58
CA MET A 21 51.06 32.51 -20.78
C MET A 21 49.88 33.30 -21.40
N VAL A 22 50.14 34.23 -22.33
CA VAL A 22 49.34 35.46 -22.60
C VAL A 22 49.21 35.77 -24.11
N THR A 23 48.29 36.69 -24.48
CA THR A 23 48.07 37.39 -25.79
C THR A 23 47.38 36.61 -26.94
N ALA A 24 46.53 37.19 -27.81
CA ALA A 24 46.01 38.58 -27.96
C ALA A 24 44.68 38.64 -28.79
N CYS A 25 43.95 39.78 -28.68
CA CYS A 25 43.18 40.57 -29.69
C CYS A 25 42.55 39.88 -30.93
N SER A 26 41.40 40.28 -31.52
CA SER A 26 40.46 41.44 -31.45
C SER A 26 39.17 41.03 -32.23
N GLY A 27 38.07 41.78 -32.37
CA GLY A 27 37.71 43.16 -32.02
C GLY A 27 36.19 43.38 -32.22
N GLY A 28 35.67 44.56 -31.89
CA GLY A 28 34.22 44.81 -31.81
C GLY A 28 33.56 45.46 -33.04
N GLY A 29 32.24 45.54 -33.00
CA GLY A 29 31.38 46.33 -33.90
C GLY A 29 30.02 46.58 -33.24
N ALA A 30 29.50 47.80 -33.31
CA ALA A 30 28.40 48.26 -32.46
C ALA A 30 27.18 48.80 -33.23
N ASN A 31 26.04 48.81 -32.53
CA ASN A 31 24.82 49.60 -32.75
C ASN A 31 23.97 49.37 -34.02
N LYS A 32 22.69 49.04 -33.80
CA LYS A 32 21.60 50.03 -33.93
C LYS A 32 20.33 49.61 -33.20
N ALA A 33 19.54 50.58 -32.78
CA ALA A 33 18.24 50.41 -32.11
C ALA A 33 17.09 50.91 -33.01
N SER A 34 15.88 50.39 -32.77
CA SER A 34 14.61 50.96 -33.23
C SER A 34 13.46 50.50 -32.32
N GLU A 35 12.54 51.39 -31.98
CA GLU A 35 11.48 51.18 -30.97
C GLU A 35 10.11 50.73 -31.56
N ASN A 36 9.22 50.29 -30.65
CA ASN A 36 7.74 50.35 -30.71
C ASN A 36 7.01 49.44 -31.74
N LYS A 37 6.19 48.46 -31.34
CA LYS A 37 4.98 48.58 -30.50
C LYS A 37 4.56 47.22 -29.88
N PRO A 38 3.61 47.19 -28.91
CA PRO A 38 3.09 45.95 -28.33
C PRO A 38 2.02 45.30 -29.23
N THR A 39 2.02 43.96 -29.29
CA THR A 39 0.95 43.14 -29.85
C THR A 39 0.54 42.09 -28.82
N GLU A 40 -0.77 41.84 -28.74
CA GLU A 40 -1.38 40.84 -27.88
C GLU A 40 -0.90 39.44 -28.30
N ASN A 41 -0.22 38.73 -27.41
CA ASN A 41 -0.02 37.29 -27.58
C ASN A 41 -1.27 36.57 -27.08
N VAL A 42 -2.13 36.22 -28.03
CA VAL A 42 -3.06 35.10 -27.87
C VAL A 42 -2.21 33.86 -27.55
N SER A 43 -2.53 33.15 -26.48
CA SER A 43 -1.96 31.84 -26.20
C SER A 43 -2.50 30.85 -27.23
N GLU A 44 -1.74 30.60 -28.30
CA GLU A 44 -1.96 29.43 -29.13
C GLU A 44 -1.71 28.17 -28.29
N GLU A 45 -2.79 27.52 -27.83
CA GLU A 45 -2.72 26.14 -27.41
C GLU A 45 -2.15 25.32 -28.57
N GLN A 46 -0.98 24.70 -28.35
CA GLN A 46 -0.45 23.70 -29.28
C GLN A 46 -1.51 22.59 -29.40
N PRO A 47 -1.86 22.14 -30.63
CA PRO A 47 -2.81 21.07 -30.79
C PRO A 47 -2.26 19.81 -30.12
N LYS A 48 -2.99 19.28 -29.11
CA LYS A 48 -2.72 17.95 -28.58
C LYS A 48 -2.79 16.97 -29.75
N ASN A 49 -1.73 16.18 -29.94
CA ASN A 49 -1.74 15.08 -30.90
C ASN A 49 -2.66 13.97 -30.36
N GLU A 50 -3.95 14.05 -30.66
CA GLU A 50 -4.86 12.91 -30.52
C GLU A 50 -4.44 11.84 -31.54
N THR A 51 -3.65 10.88 -31.08
CA THR A 51 -3.29 9.69 -31.87
C THR A 51 -4.54 8.82 -32.03
N THR A 52 -5.30 9.02 -33.12
CA THR A 52 -6.47 8.21 -33.43
C THR A 52 -6.04 6.81 -33.86
N PHE A 53 -6.28 5.81 -33.01
CA PHE A 53 -6.04 4.41 -33.34
C PHE A 53 -7.17 3.81 -34.21
N THR A 54 -6.84 2.76 -34.96
CA THR A 54 -7.86 1.91 -35.60
C THR A 54 -8.61 1.14 -34.52
N ASP A 55 -9.95 1.16 -34.58
CA ASP A 55 -10.80 0.37 -33.68
C ASP A 55 -10.61 -1.13 -33.94
N MET A 56 -10.06 -1.83 -32.95
CA MET A 56 -9.82 -3.28 -32.96
C MET A 56 -10.84 -4.07 -32.13
N SER A 57 -11.90 -3.43 -31.63
CA SER A 57 -12.87 -4.07 -30.72
C SER A 57 -13.49 -5.34 -31.29
N GLN A 58 -13.81 -5.36 -32.59
CA GLN A 58 -14.39 -6.53 -33.28
C GLN A 58 -13.43 -7.72 -33.41
N ASP A 59 -12.12 -7.46 -33.48
CA ASP A 59 -11.10 -8.50 -33.71
C ASP A 59 -10.59 -9.12 -32.41
N ILE A 60 -10.77 -8.43 -31.28
CA ILE A 60 -10.14 -8.73 -29.99
C ILE A 60 -11.15 -9.12 -28.90
N ARG A 61 -12.31 -8.45 -28.80
CA ARG A 61 -13.27 -8.72 -27.72
C ARG A 61 -13.95 -10.08 -27.90
N GLY A 62 -13.83 -10.95 -26.90
CA GLY A 62 -14.32 -12.33 -26.96
C GLY A 62 -13.44 -13.28 -27.79
N ASN A 63 -12.30 -12.81 -28.31
CA ASN A 63 -11.37 -13.66 -29.07
C ASN A 63 -10.56 -14.55 -28.12
N THR A 64 -10.91 -15.84 -28.11
CA THR A 64 -10.28 -16.87 -27.26
C THR A 64 -9.03 -17.52 -27.86
N ALA A 65 -8.67 -17.17 -29.10
CA ALA A 65 -7.52 -17.73 -29.82
C ALA A 65 -6.86 -16.68 -30.73
N PRO A 66 -6.28 -15.61 -30.14
CA PRO A 66 -5.71 -14.52 -30.93
C PRO A 66 -4.53 -14.95 -31.79
N THR A 67 -4.37 -14.29 -32.94
CA THR A 67 -3.23 -14.51 -33.83
C THR A 67 -1.96 -13.87 -33.27
N GLN A 68 -0.78 -14.31 -33.71
CA GLN A 68 0.48 -13.67 -33.32
C GLN A 68 0.54 -12.19 -33.74
N GLU A 69 -0.15 -11.81 -34.82
CA GLU A 69 -0.26 -10.42 -35.27
C GLU A 69 -1.08 -9.58 -34.27
N GLN A 70 -2.21 -10.10 -33.79
CA GLN A 70 -3.03 -9.47 -32.75
C GLN A 70 -2.29 -9.36 -31.41
N ILE A 71 -1.58 -10.41 -31.00
CA ILE A 71 -0.74 -10.42 -29.78
C ILE A 71 0.37 -9.36 -29.90
N ASN A 72 1.04 -9.30 -31.06
CA ASN A 72 2.08 -8.30 -31.28
C ASN A 72 1.51 -6.88 -31.22
N GLU A 73 0.44 -6.58 -31.97
CA GLU A 73 -0.18 -5.25 -32.01
C GLU A 73 -0.58 -4.78 -30.61
N ILE A 74 -1.19 -5.65 -29.80
CA ILE A 74 -1.60 -5.32 -28.42
C ILE A 74 -0.40 -5.14 -27.48
N ASN A 75 0.64 -5.96 -27.59
CA ASN A 75 1.79 -5.90 -26.69
C ASN A 75 2.90 -4.94 -27.18
N THR A 76 2.74 -4.29 -28.34
CA THR A 76 3.72 -3.33 -28.89
C THR A 76 3.16 -1.94 -29.19
N THR A 77 1.86 -1.73 -29.09
CA THR A 77 1.23 -0.42 -29.35
C THR A 77 0.44 0.10 -28.15
N LEU A 78 0.11 1.38 -28.21
CA LEU A 78 -0.70 2.10 -27.23
C LEU A 78 -2.21 2.05 -27.55
N ASN A 79 -2.61 1.25 -28.55
CA ASN A 79 -4.02 1.11 -28.93
C ASN A 79 -4.79 0.44 -27.78
N ASP A 80 -5.86 1.08 -27.32
CA ASP A 80 -6.72 0.64 -26.21
C ASP A 80 -8.19 0.44 -26.63
N THR A 81 -8.50 0.57 -27.91
CA THR A 81 -9.88 0.55 -28.45
C THR A 81 -10.63 -0.75 -28.14
N TYR A 82 -9.90 -1.86 -28.01
CA TYR A 82 -10.45 -3.14 -27.62
C TYR A 82 -10.85 -3.23 -26.13
N LEU A 83 -10.40 -2.32 -25.27
CA LEU A 83 -10.80 -2.28 -23.86
C LEU A 83 -12.16 -1.59 -23.68
N GLY A 84 -13.06 -2.24 -22.95
CA GLY A 84 -14.37 -1.72 -22.56
C GLY A 84 -14.26 -0.65 -21.47
N ASP A 85 -15.31 0.14 -21.27
CA ASP A 85 -15.42 1.00 -20.09
C ASP A 85 -16.15 0.20 -19.01
N ILE A 86 -15.38 -0.36 -18.05
CA ILE A 86 -15.87 -1.37 -17.09
C ILE A 86 -16.15 -0.81 -15.67
N PHE A 87 -15.93 0.48 -15.47
CA PHE A 87 -16.15 1.21 -14.23
C PHE A 87 -17.09 2.40 -14.47
N ASP A 88 -17.66 2.95 -13.39
CA ASP A 88 -18.54 4.11 -13.46
C ASP A 88 -17.79 5.37 -13.95
N GLU A 89 -16.53 5.56 -13.56
CA GLU A 89 -15.66 6.59 -14.11
C GLU A 89 -14.78 6.04 -15.25
N LYS A 90 -14.73 6.76 -16.37
CA LYS A 90 -13.89 6.38 -17.53
C LYS A 90 -12.40 6.47 -17.17
N ILE A 91 -11.65 5.43 -17.51
CA ILE A 91 -10.18 5.44 -17.37
C ILE A 91 -9.57 6.40 -18.41
N PRO A 92 -8.65 7.31 -18.01
CA PRO A 92 -7.96 8.22 -18.93
C PRO A 92 -7.15 7.50 -20.01
N ASN A 93 -6.91 8.18 -21.14
CA ASN A 93 -6.12 7.63 -22.24
C ASN A 93 -5.38 8.70 -23.06
N ASP A 94 -4.79 9.69 -22.38
CA ASP A 94 -3.89 10.66 -23.01
C ASP A 94 -2.50 10.02 -23.18
N TYR A 95 -2.20 9.61 -24.42
CA TYR A 95 -0.92 8.98 -24.78
C TYR A 95 0.12 9.96 -25.34
N SER A 96 -0.10 11.28 -25.23
CA SER A 96 0.72 12.29 -25.93
C SER A 96 2.20 12.34 -25.52
N ALA A 97 2.56 11.76 -24.36
CA ALA A 97 3.92 11.63 -23.88
C ALA A 97 4.70 10.42 -24.45
N TYR A 98 4.04 9.48 -25.14
CA TYR A 98 4.60 8.18 -25.50
C TYR A 98 4.65 7.91 -27.02
N PRO A 99 5.66 7.17 -27.53
CA PRO A 99 6.90 6.85 -26.83
C PRO A 99 7.70 8.12 -26.54
N PHE A 100 8.36 8.15 -25.38
CA PHE A 100 9.22 9.24 -24.96
C PHE A 100 10.40 9.36 -25.93
N LYS A 101 10.73 10.59 -26.32
CA LYS A 101 11.61 10.84 -27.48
C LYS A 101 13.10 10.83 -27.16
N GLU A 102 13.44 11.04 -25.90
CA GLU A 102 14.82 11.06 -25.41
C GLU A 102 15.20 9.68 -24.89
N ASP A 103 16.44 9.24 -25.15
CA ASP A 103 16.95 8.01 -24.54
C ASP A 103 17.30 8.29 -23.08
N VAL A 104 16.43 7.83 -22.17
CA VAL A 104 16.48 8.11 -20.74
C VAL A 104 16.40 6.81 -19.95
N THR A 105 17.20 6.72 -18.90
CA THR A 105 17.14 5.67 -17.87
C THR A 105 16.91 6.35 -16.53
N LEU A 106 15.88 5.95 -15.81
CA LEU A 106 15.57 6.44 -14.46
C LEU A 106 16.05 5.44 -13.42
N ASP A 107 16.76 5.90 -12.40
CA ASP A 107 17.04 5.10 -11.20
C ASP A 107 15.82 5.16 -10.26
N VAL A 108 15.35 3.98 -9.82
CA VAL A 108 14.14 3.87 -8.99
C VAL A 108 14.40 2.98 -7.79
N TRP A 109 14.43 3.56 -6.59
CA TRP A 109 14.51 2.78 -5.36
C TRP A 109 13.12 2.28 -4.95
N MET A 110 13.04 1.00 -4.57
CA MET A 110 11.83 0.44 -3.96
C MET A 110 12.20 -0.67 -2.96
N PRO A 111 11.36 -0.94 -1.94
CA PRO A 111 11.56 -2.08 -1.05
C PRO A 111 11.50 -3.42 -1.82
N ALA A 112 12.11 -4.45 -1.24
CA ALA A 112 12.12 -5.78 -1.82
C ALA A 112 10.72 -6.43 -1.79
N ASN A 113 10.37 -7.19 -2.83
CA ASN A 113 9.31 -8.20 -2.74
C ASN A 113 9.96 -9.59 -2.75
N ARG A 114 9.70 -10.39 -1.71
CA ARG A 114 10.13 -11.80 -1.58
C ARG A 114 9.80 -12.69 -2.79
N ASN A 115 8.71 -12.39 -3.51
CA ASN A 115 8.26 -13.14 -4.66
C ASN A 115 8.87 -12.60 -5.98
N ILE A 116 9.58 -11.47 -5.95
CA ILE A 116 10.24 -10.82 -7.11
C ILE A 116 11.73 -10.59 -6.78
N PRO A 117 12.61 -11.60 -6.95
CA PRO A 117 14.03 -11.48 -6.57
C PRO A 117 14.84 -10.47 -7.39
N ASP A 118 14.39 -10.13 -8.60
CA ASP A 118 15.00 -9.10 -9.45
C ASP A 118 13.90 -8.31 -10.18
N MET A 119 13.76 -7.04 -9.78
CA MET A 119 12.75 -6.14 -10.34
C MET A 119 13.08 -5.70 -11.77
N ASN A 120 14.36 -5.63 -12.14
CA ASN A 120 14.81 -5.22 -13.48
C ASN A 120 14.42 -6.24 -14.55
N ASN A 121 14.17 -7.49 -14.14
CA ASN A 121 13.72 -8.56 -15.03
C ASN A 121 12.21 -8.82 -15.01
N HIS A 122 11.44 -8.06 -14.24
CA HIS A 122 9.98 -8.21 -14.10
C HIS A 122 9.23 -8.11 -15.43
N ALA A 123 8.18 -8.93 -15.61
CA ALA A 123 7.46 -9.01 -16.88
C ALA A 123 6.81 -7.66 -17.26
N ILE A 124 6.18 -6.99 -16.29
CA ILE A 124 5.54 -5.69 -16.50
C ILE A 124 6.55 -4.63 -16.92
N GLN A 125 7.73 -4.57 -16.28
CA GLN A 125 8.72 -3.55 -16.60
C GLN A 125 9.16 -3.61 -18.07
N LYS A 126 9.38 -4.81 -18.61
CA LYS A 126 9.77 -5.01 -20.02
C LYS A 126 8.69 -4.54 -21.00
N GLN A 127 7.42 -4.67 -20.63
CA GLN A 127 6.30 -4.18 -21.44
C GLN A 127 6.14 -2.66 -21.31
N VAL A 128 6.27 -2.10 -20.10
CA VAL A 128 6.24 -0.65 -19.86
C VAL A 128 7.37 0.06 -20.60
N GLU A 129 8.61 -0.43 -20.52
CA GLU A 129 9.76 0.13 -21.26
C GLU A 129 9.49 0.16 -22.77
N LYS A 130 8.93 -0.92 -23.32
CA LYS A 130 8.61 -1.05 -24.75
C LYS A 130 7.52 -0.09 -25.22
N LEU A 131 6.50 0.16 -24.39
CA LEU A 131 5.38 1.05 -24.71
C LEU A 131 5.69 2.53 -24.47
N THR A 132 6.43 2.83 -23.41
CA THR A 132 6.78 4.20 -23.01
C THR A 132 8.07 4.71 -23.64
N GLY A 133 9.00 3.84 -24.03
CA GLY A 133 10.36 4.20 -24.44
C GLY A 133 11.30 4.56 -23.28
N ILE A 134 10.81 4.53 -22.03
CA ILE A 134 11.57 4.94 -20.83
C ILE A 134 12.17 3.71 -20.16
N LYS A 135 13.49 3.70 -19.99
CA LYS A 135 14.19 2.63 -19.27
C LYS A 135 14.19 2.91 -17.76
N VAL A 136 14.22 1.86 -16.96
CA VAL A 136 14.31 1.95 -15.50
C VAL A 136 15.35 0.98 -14.97
N ASN A 137 16.18 1.46 -14.04
CA ASN A 137 17.05 0.66 -13.21
C ASN A 137 16.53 0.66 -11.77
N PHE A 138 15.99 -0.48 -11.33
CA PHE A 138 15.47 -0.65 -9.99
C PHE A 138 16.57 -0.97 -8.98
N ILE A 139 16.64 -0.17 -7.92
CA ILE A 139 17.52 -0.33 -6.78
C ILE A 139 16.72 -0.97 -5.64
N THR A 140 16.74 -2.30 -5.58
CA THR A 140 16.05 -3.08 -4.54
C THR A 140 17.04 -3.65 -3.51
N PRO A 141 16.90 -3.36 -2.20
CA PRO A 141 17.73 -3.98 -1.18
C PRO A 141 17.37 -5.46 -0.97
N PRO A 142 18.15 -6.23 -0.18
CA PRO A 142 17.74 -7.58 0.24
C PRO A 142 16.48 -7.55 1.12
N VAL A 143 15.66 -8.60 1.02
CA VAL A 143 14.46 -8.78 1.86
C VAL A 143 14.82 -8.73 3.34
N GLY A 144 14.12 -7.88 4.10
CA GLY A 144 14.34 -7.65 5.53
C GLY A 144 15.45 -6.64 5.86
N GLN A 145 16.04 -5.97 4.87
CA GLN A 145 17.04 -4.90 5.04
C GLN A 145 16.55 -3.54 4.50
N GLU A 146 15.27 -3.41 4.17
CA GLU A 146 14.70 -2.25 3.49
C GLU A 146 14.81 -0.97 4.34
N ALA A 147 14.63 -1.08 5.66
CA ALA A 147 14.70 0.07 6.57
C ALA A 147 16.14 0.60 6.73
N ASP A 148 17.12 -0.30 6.90
CA ASP A 148 18.53 0.07 7.02
C ASP A 148 19.07 0.63 5.69
N ALA A 149 18.72 0.00 4.56
CA ALA A 149 19.11 0.45 3.23
C ALA A 149 18.51 1.82 2.87
N PHE A 150 17.23 2.05 3.18
CA PHE A 150 16.59 3.35 3.00
C PHE A 150 17.25 4.42 3.88
N THR A 151 17.53 4.11 5.15
CA THR A 151 18.23 5.02 6.08
C THR A 151 19.62 5.37 5.56
N LEU A 152 20.35 4.40 5.01
CA LEU A 152 21.67 4.62 4.41
C LEU A 152 21.60 5.53 3.17
N MET A 153 20.66 5.28 2.25
CA MET A 153 20.41 6.13 1.07
C MET A 153 20.10 7.58 1.45
N ILE A 154 19.14 7.80 2.35
CA ILE A 154 18.75 9.15 2.79
C ILE A 154 19.91 9.86 3.52
N SER A 155 20.73 9.12 4.30
CA SER A 155 21.84 9.70 5.07
C SER A 155 23.13 9.90 4.28
N SER A 156 23.36 9.17 3.17
CA SER A 156 24.47 9.47 2.24
C SER A 156 24.18 10.76 1.45
N GLY A 157 22.90 10.99 1.14
CA GLY A 157 22.46 12.10 0.29
C GLY A 157 22.53 11.78 -1.21
N ASP A 158 22.94 10.57 -1.59
CA ASP A 158 22.92 10.09 -2.97
C ASP A 158 21.52 9.51 -3.26
N LEU A 159 20.65 10.27 -3.94
CA LEU A 159 19.26 9.89 -4.16
C LEU A 159 19.03 9.44 -5.62
N PRO A 160 18.19 8.41 -5.86
CA PRO A 160 17.74 8.00 -7.20
C PRO A 160 16.77 9.04 -7.79
N ASP A 161 16.34 8.90 -9.05
CA ASP A 161 15.30 9.79 -9.62
C ASP A 161 13.95 9.63 -8.90
N ILE A 162 13.57 8.38 -8.57
CA ILE A 162 12.25 8.06 -7.98
C ILE A 162 12.42 7.16 -6.75
N ILE A 163 11.60 7.40 -5.72
CA ILE A 163 11.47 6.55 -4.53
C ILE A 163 10.02 6.07 -4.41
N ILE A 164 9.83 4.76 -4.40
CA ILE A 164 8.56 4.09 -4.07
C ILE A 164 8.47 3.93 -2.53
N GLU A 165 7.27 4.09 -1.97
CA GLU A 165 7.02 4.21 -0.53
C GLU A 165 7.83 5.36 0.14
N PRO A 166 7.77 6.60 -0.39
CA PRO A 166 8.46 7.77 0.19
C PRO A 166 7.99 8.13 1.61
N GLY A 167 6.85 7.57 2.06
CA GLY A 167 6.41 7.63 3.45
C GLY A 167 7.39 7.01 4.46
N ARG A 168 8.39 6.22 4.00
CA ARG A 168 9.51 5.73 4.81
C ARG A 168 10.45 6.83 5.32
N TYR A 169 10.39 8.05 4.75
CA TYR A 169 11.14 9.19 5.25
C TYR A 169 10.78 9.48 6.72
N PRO A 170 11.75 9.76 7.62
CA PRO A 170 11.45 10.12 9.00
C PRO A 170 10.54 11.36 9.10
N GLY A 171 9.34 11.21 9.66
CA GLY A 171 8.30 12.25 9.64
C GLY A 171 7.37 12.20 8.41
N GLY A 172 7.47 11.16 7.59
CA GLY A 172 6.60 10.90 6.45
C GLY A 172 6.93 11.69 5.18
N PHE A 173 6.11 11.48 4.16
CA PHE A 173 6.33 11.99 2.80
C PHE A 173 6.45 13.54 2.77
N GLU A 174 5.58 14.26 3.47
CA GLU A 174 5.63 15.74 3.49
C GLU A 174 6.89 16.27 4.20
N ALA A 175 7.44 15.55 5.18
CA ALA A 175 8.73 15.91 5.78
C ALA A 175 9.86 15.79 4.75
N GLY A 176 9.90 14.72 3.95
CA GLY A 176 10.90 14.55 2.89
C GLY A 176 10.85 15.62 1.80
N VAL A 177 9.66 16.15 1.46
CA VAL A 177 9.52 17.33 0.60
C VAL A 177 10.05 18.59 1.29
N ASN A 178 9.67 18.82 2.56
CA ASN A 178 10.08 20.00 3.33
C ASN A 178 11.59 20.02 3.68
N ASP A 179 12.25 18.87 3.73
CA ASP A 179 13.70 18.72 3.91
C ASP A 179 14.48 18.67 2.58
N GLY A 180 13.78 18.75 1.43
CA GLY A 180 14.40 18.83 0.12
C GLY A 180 14.96 17.50 -0.41
N ALA A 181 14.50 16.36 0.09
CA ALA A 181 14.76 15.05 -0.51
C ALA A 181 13.83 14.80 -1.72
N TYR A 182 12.59 15.28 -1.64
CA TYR A 182 11.56 15.09 -2.67
C TYR A 182 11.09 16.42 -3.27
N LEU A 183 10.67 16.40 -4.53
CA LEU A 183 10.04 17.57 -5.18
C LEU A 183 8.62 17.79 -4.65
N ASP A 184 8.22 19.06 -4.59
CA ASP A 184 6.80 19.43 -4.49
C ASP A 184 6.20 19.38 -5.90
N LEU A 185 5.33 18.42 -6.17
CA LEU A 185 4.80 18.18 -7.52
C LEU A 185 3.50 18.97 -7.79
N THR A 186 3.07 19.84 -6.89
CA THR A 186 1.77 20.55 -6.97
C THR A 186 1.57 21.26 -8.32
N ASP A 187 2.53 22.08 -8.76
CA ASP A 187 2.45 22.80 -10.05
C ASP A 187 2.79 21.91 -11.26
N LEU A 188 3.43 20.75 -11.04
CA LEU A 188 3.85 19.83 -12.10
C LEU A 188 2.76 18.81 -12.45
N MET A 189 1.94 18.39 -11.49
CA MET A 189 0.91 17.36 -11.67
C MET A 189 -0.09 17.73 -12.76
N GLU A 190 -0.67 18.94 -12.70
CA GLU A 190 -1.66 19.37 -13.70
C GLU A 190 -1.07 19.55 -15.11
N LYS A 191 0.24 19.85 -15.20
CA LYS A 191 0.95 20.09 -16.47
C LYS A 191 1.49 18.82 -17.12
N ASN A 192 2.08 17.93 -16.31
CA ASN A 192 2.92 16.82 -16.76
C ASN A 192 2.32 15.43 -16.45
N ALA A 193 1.22 15.33 -15.69
CA ALA A 193 0.53 14.07 -15.37
C ALA A 193 -0.99 14.14 -15.68
N PRO A 194 -1.38 14.23 -16.97
CA PRO A 194 -2.77 14.41 -17.37
C PRO A 194 -3.66 13.22 -17.01
N ASN A 195 -3.14 11.98 -17.06
CA ASN A 195 -3.94 10.79 -16.77
C ASN A 195 -4.17 10.65 -15.26
N TYR A 196 -3.12 10.77 -14.45
CA TYR A 196 -3.21 10.78 -12.99
C TYR A 196 -4.16 11.89 -12.52
N SER A 197 -3.99 13.11 -13.03
CA SER A 197 -4.84 14.25 -12.66
C SER A 197 -6.30 14.03 -13.03
N ALA A 198 -6.59 13.47 -14.21
CA ALA A 198 -7.96 13.14 -14.63
C ALA A 198 -8.60 12.05 -13.75
N TRP A 199 -7.87 10.95 -13.48
CA TRP A 199 -8.38 9.84 -12.65
C TRP A 199 -8.58 10.24 -11.19
N ARG A 200 -7.66 11.04 -10.64
CA ARG A 200 -7.75 11.58 -9.28
C ARG A 200 -8.94 12.53 -9.12
N ASN A 201 -9.20 13.37 -10.11
CA ASN A 201 -10.25 14.39 -10.04
C ASN A 201 -11.66 13.88 -10.44
N SER A 202 -11.78 12.65 -10.96
CA SER A 202 -13.10 12.07 -11.32
C SER A 202 -13.94 11.62 -10.12
N ASP A 203 -13.36 11.56 -8.92
CA ASP A 203 -14.07 11.23 -7.67
C ASP A 203 -13.54 12.04 -6.47
N GLU A 204 -14.44 12.49 -5.58
CA GLU A 204 -14.07 13.35 -4.45
C GLU A 204 -13.21 12.63 -3.40
N THR A 205 -13.43 11.32 -3.17
CA THR A 205 -12.64 10.51 -2.23
C THR A 205 -11.21 10.34 -2.76
N ARG A 206 -11.05 10.05 -4.05
CA ARG A 206 -9.74 10.00 -4.72
C ARG A 206 -9.00 11.32 -4.52
N ARG A 207 -9.65 12.45 -4.85
CA ARG A 207 -9.09 13.81 -4.68
C ARG A 207 -8.69 14.10 -3.22
N LYS A 208 -9.57 13.86 -2.25
CA LYS A 208 -9.36 14.21 -0.83
C LYS A 208 -8.29 13.38 -0.12
N THR A 209 -8.09 12.14 -0.53
CA THR A 209 -7.14 11.20 0.11
C THR A 209 -5.72 11.25 -0.47
N THR A 210 -5.51 12.02 -1.54
CA THR A 210 -4.25 12.18 -2.29
C THR A 210 -3.78 13.64 -2.36
N VAL A 211 -4.08 14.40 -1.30
CA VAL A 211 -3.63 15.78 -1.09
C VAL A 211 -3.28 15.96 0.39
N THR A 212 -2.31 16.83 0.70
CA THR A 212 -1.99 17.18 2.10
C THR A 212 -3.02 18.16 2.68
N ASP A 213 -3.00 18.37 4.00
CA ASP A 213 -3.78 19.44 4.64
C ASP A 213 -3.40 20.84 4.12
N SER A 214 -2.17 21.01 3.62
CA SER A 214 -1.70 22.27 3.02
C SER A 214 -2.06 22.41 1.54
N GLY A 215 -2.83 21.49 0.97
CA GLY A 215 -3.27 21.52 -0.43
C GLY A 215 -2.23 21.02 -1.46
N LYS A 216 -1.13 20.41 -1.02
CA LYS A 216 -0.03 19.98 -1.90
C LYS A 216 -0.28 18.60 -2.51
N LEU A 217 0.25 18.40 -3.72
CA LEU A 217 0.39 17.09 -4.37
C LEU A 217 1.87 16.68 -4.31
N LEU A 218 2.21 15.71 -3.46
CA LEU A 218 3.60 15.35 -3.20
C LEU A 218 4.15 14.28 -4.17
N GLY A 219 3.25 13.50 -4.79
CA GLY A 219 3.61 12.26 -5.47
C GLY A 219 2.44 11.65 -6.24
N PHE A 220 2.72 10.53 -6.88
CA PHE A 220 1.70 9.63 -7.42
C PHE A 220 1.28 8.62 -6.35
N TYR A 221 0.03 8.17 -6.39
CA TYR A 221 -0.59 7.33 -5.36
C TYR A 221 -1.39 6.22 -6.02
N GLY A 222 -1.40 5.00 -5.48
CA GLY A 222 -2.35 3.97 -5.91
C GLY A 222 -3.80 4.43 -5.69
N ILE A 223 -4.63 4.37 -6.74
CA ILE A 223 -6.01 4.85 -6.68
C ILE A 223 -6.96 3.88 -7.41
N ALA A 224 -7.80 3.20 -6.64
CA ALA A 224 -8.76 2.23 -7.13
C ALA A 224 -10.03 2.84 -7.75
N PRO A 225 -10.73 2.09 -8.62
CA PRO A 225 -12.06 2.47 -9.11
C PRO A 225 -13.09 2.57 -7.97
N TYR A 226 -13.01 1.68 -6.99
CA TYR A 226 -13.94 1.51 -5.88
C TYR A 226 -13.20 1.48 -4.55
N SER A 227 -13.92 1.61 -3.42
CA SER A 227 -13.34 1.21 -2.13
C SER A 227 -13.20 -0.32 -2.12
N GLU A 228 -12.00 -0.81 -1.84
CA GLU A 228 -11.74 -2.25 -1.80
C GLU A 228 -12.50 -2.96 -0.68
N TRP A 229 -12.69 -4.28 -0.82
CA TRP A 229 -13.29 -5.07 0.25
C TRP A 229 -12.29 -5.33 1.37
N MET A 230 -12.77 -5.47 2.61
CA MET A 230 -11.97 -5.88 3.76
C MET A 230 -11.16 -7.14 3.42
N TRP A 231 -9.83 -7.02 3.46
CA TRP A 231 -8.95 -8.10 3.01
C TRP A 231 -8.55 -9.07 4.13
N PHE A 232 -8.74 -8.74 5.40
CA PHE A 232 -8.19 -9.46 6.55
C PHE A 232 -9.23 -9.74 7.64
N GLY A 233 -9.25 -10.94 8.21
CA GLY A 233 -10.25 -11.33 9.22
C GLY A 233 -10.06 -12.73 9.81
N MET A 234 -11.09 -13.26 10.47
CA MET A 234 -11.09 -14.59 11.08
C MET A 234 -11.55 -15.67 10.08
N LEU A 235 -10.72 -16.68 9.87
CA LEU A 235 -10.98 -17.78 8.93
C LEU A 235 -10.97 -19.12 9.67
N ILE A 236 -12.02 -19.93 9.50
CA ILE A 236 -12.23 -21.20 10.19
C ILE A 236 -12.27 -22.34 9.16
N LYS A 237 -11.45 -23.38 9.34
CA LYS A 237 -11.54 -24.60 8.52
C LYS A 237 -12.92 -25.24 8.67
N GLN A 238 -13.58 -25.57 7.56
CA GLN A 238 -14.91 -26.21 7.57
C GLN A 238 -14.90 -27.52 8.36
N GLU A 239 -13.83 -28.33 8.18
CA GLU A 239 -13.62 -29.57 8.93
C GLU A 239 -13.62 -29.37 10.46
N ALA A 240 -13.21 -28.20 10.95
CA ALA A 240 -13.24 -27.91 12.39
C ALA A 240 -14.66 -27.63 12.89
N LEU A 241 -15.52 -26.98 12.10
CA LEU A 241 -16.94 -26.85 12.40
C LEU A 241 -17.60 -28.24 12.39
N ASP A 242 -17.32 -29.06 11.38
CA ASP A 242 -17.88 -30.41 11.23
C ASP A 242 -17.49 -31.34 12.39
N LYS A 243 -16.21 -31.32 12.81
CA LYS A 243 -15.70 -32.13 13.94
C LYS A 243 -16.23 -31.67 15.29
N THR A 244 -16.42 -30.36 15.49
CA THR A 244 -16.92 -29.81 16.76
C THR A 244 -18.44 -29.87 16.88
N GLY A 245 -19.16 -29.89 15.75
CA GLY A 245 -20.62 -29.80 15.69
C GLY A 245 -21.17 -28.42 16.06
N LEU A 246 -20.33 -27.38 16.04
CA LEU A 246 -20.66 -26.02 16.44
C LEU A 246 -20.90 -25.11 15.22
N PRO A 247 -21.76 -24.09 15.33
CA PRO A 247 -21.88 -23.05 14.32
C PRO A 247 -20.65 -22.14 14.32
N VAL A 248 -20.56 -21.25 13.31
CA VAL A 248 -19.58 -20.14 13.33
C VAL A 248 -19.84 -19.26 14.57
N PRO A 249 -18.86 -19.06 15.45
CA PRO A 249 -19.03 -18.28 16.68
C PRO A 249 -19.14 -16.77 16.42
N GLU A 250 -20.06 -16.10 17.12
CA GLU A 250 -20.29 -14.64 17.03
C GLU A 250 -19.72 -13.91 18.26
N THR A 251 -19.87 -14.48 19.44
CA THR A 251 -19.44 -13.87 20.72
C THR A 251 -18.09 -14.40 21.19
N ILE A 252 -17.39 -13.62 22.01
CA ILE A 252 -16.14 -14.05 22.67
C ILE A 252 -16.30 -15.39 23.42
N ASP A 253 -17.43 -15.60 24.10
CA ASP A 253 -17.70 -16.85 24.84
C ASP A 253 -17.96 -18.04 23.89
N GLU A 254 -18.63 -17.81 22.75
CA GLU A 254 -18.79 -18.82 21.70
C GLU A 254 -17.43 -19.15 21.03
N TRP A 255 -16.56 -18.16 20.84
CA TRP A 255 -15.19 -18.38 20.35
C TRP A 255 -14.34 -19.20 21.32
N HIS A 256 -14.40 -18.89 22.62
CA HIS A 256 -13.73 -19.67 23.67
C HIS A 256 -14.22 -21.12 23.67
N THR A 257 -15.54 -21.32 23.59
CA THR A 257 -16.19 -22.62 23.48
C THR A 257 -15.73 -23.38 22.23
N PHE A 258 -15.71 -22.71 21.07
CA PHE A 258 -15.28 -23.30 19.80
C PHE A 258 -13.80 -23.72 19.83
N LEU A 259 -12.90 -22.85 20.27
CA LEU A 259 -11.47 -23.15 20.36
C LEU A 259 -11.18 -24.28 21.35
N THR A 260 -11.86 -24.29 22.50
CA THR A 260 -11.78 -25.39 23.47
C THR A 260 -12.26 -26.70 22.85
N LYS A 261 -13.39 -26.70 22.14
CA LYS A 261 -13.93 -27.90 21.50
C LYS A 261 -13.04 -28.37 20.34
N ALA A 262 -12.49 -27.46 19.54
CA ALA A 262 -11.51 -27.76 18.49
C ALA A 262 -10.30 -28.51 19.07
N LYS A 263 -9.82 -28.07 20.24
CA LYS A 263 -8.72 -28.73 20.96
C LYS A 263 -9.08 -30.15 21.42
N GLU A 264 -10.29 -30.37 21.94
CA GLU A 264 -10.77 -31.72 22.29
C GLU A 264 -10.81 -32.68 21.09
N VAL A 265 -11.09 -32.18 19.88
CA VAL A 265 -11.18 -32.98 18.65
C VAL A 265 -9.89 -33.04 17.83
N GLY A 266 -8.76 -32.61 18.41
CA GLY A 266 -7.40 -32.85 17.90
C GLY A 266 -6.59 -31.62 17.49
N TYR A 267 -7.22 -30.44 17.37
CA TYR A 267 -6.52 -29.20 17.01
C TYR A 267 -5.72 -28.68 18.21
N SER A 268 -4.51 -29.22 18.41
CA SER A 268 -3.71 -28.98 19.64
C SER A 268 -3.32 -27.52 19.90
N GLU A 269 -3.33 -26.68 18.87
CA GLU A 269 -3.02 -25.24 18.88
C GLU A 269 -4.07 -24.53 18.00
N PRO A 270 -5.34 -24.46 18.45
CA PRO A 270 -6.49 -24.29 17.56
C PRO A 270 -6.58 -22.92 16.89
N LEU A 271 -6.07 -21.85 17.54
CA LEU A 271 -5.95 -20.51 16.97
C LEU A 271 -4.48 -20.20 16.62
N ASN A 272 -4.21 -19.95 15.34
CA ASN A 272 -2.93 -19.43 14.86
C ASN A 272 -2.89 -17.90 15.02
N TYR A 273 -2.41 -17.50 16.19
CA TYR A 273 -2.21 -16.14 16.66
C TYR A 273 -0.74 -15.70 16.41
N GLY A 274 -0.49 -14.41 16.22
CA GLY A 274 0.86 -13.97 15.87
C GLY A 274 1.14 -12.48 16.02
N SER A 275 2.40 -12.17 16.33
CA SER A 275 2.90 -10.82 16.62
C SER A 275 3.38 -10.04 15.40
N ASN A 276 4.22 -10.66 14.57
CA ASN A 276 5.06 -9.97 13.57
C ASN A 276 4.30 -9.36 12.38
N TYR A 277 3.00 -9.66 12.22
CA TYR A 277 2.11 -9.03 11.22
C TYR A 277 0.96 -8.25 11.90
N GLY A 278 1.12 -7.86 13.16
CA GLY A 278 0.17 -7.00 13.89
C GLY A 278 -1.04 -7.70 14.51
N GLN A 279 -1.21 -9.02 14.38
CA GLN A 279 -2.42 -9.74 14.85
C GLN A 279 -2.62 -9.78 16.37
N ILE A 280 -1.68 -9.29 17.18
CA ILE A 280 -1.95 -9.00 18.59
C ILE A 280 -2.98 -7.86 18.75
N PHE A 281 -3.07 -6.96 17.76
CA PHE A 281 -3.80 -5.70 17.85
C PHE A 281 -4.72 -5.36 16.66
N THR A 282 -4.95 -6.25 15.69
CA THR A 282 -5.78 -6.00 14.48
C THR A 282 -7.22 -5.51 14.68
N GLY A 283 -7.68 -5.36 15.93
CA GLY A 283 -9.04 -4.94 16.26
C GLY A 283 -10.05 -6.07 16.18
N ILE A 284 -9.59 -7.30 15.91
CA ILE A 284 -10.45 -8.48 15.73
C ILE A 284 -10.95 -8.98 17.10
N LEU A 285 -10.09 -9.57 17.92
CA LEU A 285 -10.46 -10.06 19.26
C LEU A 285 -10.58 -8.92 20.27
N ASN A 286 -9.66 -7.96 20.17
CA ASN A 286 -9.56 -6.78 21.05
C ASN A 286 -10.70 -5.77 20.80
N GLY A 287 -11.23 -5.71 19.57
CA GLY A 287 -12.34 -4.82 19.19
C GLY A 287 -13.65 -5.09 19.94
N ALA A 288 -13.93 -6.34 20.30
CA ALA A 288 -15.09 -6.69 21.15
C ALA A 288 -15.12 -5.90 22.48
N TYR A 289 -13.94 -5.59 23.02
CA TYR A 289 -13.76 -4.83 24.25
C TYR A 289 -13.68 -3.31 24.02
N GLY A 290 -13.81 -2.84 22.78
CA GLY A 290 -13.52 -1.46 22.37
C GLY A 290 -12.03 -1.12 22.37
N VAL A 291 -11.16 -2.11 22.57
CA VAL A 291 -9.70 -1.99 22.57
C VAL A 291 -9.25 -2.11 21.13
N TRP A 292 -9.56 -1.11 20.30
CA TRP A 292 -9.31 -1.17 18.85
C TRP A 292 -7.80 -1.20 18.51
N ASP A 293 -7.47 -1.35 17.22
CA ASP A 293 -6.08 -1.14 16.80
C ASP A 293 -5.66 0.31 17.08
N TRP A 294 -4.38 0.44 17.45
CA TRP A 294 -3.64 1.66 17.79
C TRP A 294 -4.49 2.89 18.14
N THR A 295 -4.91 3.65 17.12
CA THR A 295 -5.73 4.86 17.24
C THR A 295 -7.06 4.70 16.50
N PHE A 296 -8.16 5.09 17.14
CA PHE A 296 -9.52 5.00 16.59
C PHE A 296 -10.37 6.23 16.94
N LEU A 297 -11.55 6.37 16.34
CA LEU A 297 -12.55 7.39 16.69
C LEU A 297 -13.51 6.85 17.76
N ASP A 298 -13.60 7.54 18.89
CA ASP A 298 -14.58 7.24 19.95
C ASP A 298 -16.02 7.58 19.52
N SER A 299 -17.00 7.27 20.39
CA SER A 299 -18.43 7.55 20.12
C SER A 299 -18.77 9.05 19.96
N ASN A 300 -17.83 9.95 20.26
CA ASN A 300 -17.95 11.40 20.12
C ASN A 300 -17.19 11.93 18.88
N GLY A 301 -16.58 11.05 18.08
CA GLY A 301 -15.73 11.43 16.95
C GLY A 301 -14.37 11.99 17.35
N LYS A 302 -13.88 11.67 18.56
CA LYS A 302 -12.56 12.08 19.07
C LYS A 302 -11.56 10.94 19.02
N VAL A 303 -10.30 11.27 18.74
CA VAL A 303 -9.23 10.27 18.68
C VAL A 303 -8.98 9.69 20.07
N ALA A 304 -8.96 8.37 20.13
CA ALA A 304 -8.67 7.58 21.32
C ALA A 304 -7.63 6.50 21.00
N TRP A 305 -6.86 6.09 22.02
CA TRP A 305 -5.84 5.05 21.90
C TRP A 305 -6.39 3.72 22.40
N GLY A 306 -6.48 2.71 21.53
CA GLY A 306 -7.03 1.39 21.82
C GLY A 306 -6.42 0.72 23.06
N PRO A 307 -5.09 0.71 23.23
CA PRO A 307 -4.44 0.14 24.41
C PRO A 307 -4.80 0.81 25.75
N ALA A 308 -5.31 2.04 25.78
CA ALA A 308 -5.73 2.73 27.02
C ALA A 308 -7.23 2.59 27.34
N GLN A 309 -7.98 1.77 26.59
CA GLN A 309 -9.43 1.70 26.76
C GLN A 309 -9.86 0.97 28.05
N PRO A 310 -11.02 1.33 28.64
CA PRO A 310 -11.38 0.87 29.99
C PRO A 310 -11.43 -0.66 30.17
N LYS A 311 -11.82 -1.40 29.11
CA LYS A 311 -11.92 -2.88 29.12
C LYS A 311 -10.64 -3.61 28.70
N ALA A 312 -9.51 -2.92 28.61
CA ALA A 312 -8.25 -3.54 28.20
C ALA A 312 -7.74 -4.59 29.21
N LYS A 313 -8.07 -4.46 30.49
CA LYS A 313 -7.80 -5.52 31.49
C LYS A 313 -8.56 -6.81 31.19
N GLU A 314 -9.83 -6.71 30.84
CA GLU A 314 -10.70 -7.85 30.54
C GLU A 314 -10.25 -8.57 29.27
N TYR A 315 -9.89 -7.81 28.22
CA TYR A 315 -9.24 -8.36 27.03
C TYR A 315 -7.93 -9.09 27.37
N LEU A 316 -7.06 -8.47 28.17
CA LEU A 316 -5.78 -9.06 28.58
C LEU A 316 -5.97 -10.31 29.46
N ALA A 317 -6.98 -10.33 30.33
CA ALA A 317 -7.34 -11.48 31.13
C ALA A 317 -7.83 -12.65 30.26
N MET A 318 -8.70 -12.38 29.28
CA MET A 318 -9.15 -13.37 28.29
C MET A 318 -7.97 -13.95 27.51
N MET A 319 -7.09 -13.12 26.97
CA MET A 319 -5.93 -13.59 26.21
C MET A 319 -4.92 -14.37 27.09
N GLN A 320 -4.70 -13.94 28.34
CA GLN A 320 -3.90 -14.70 29.31
C GLN A 320 -4.53 -16.06 29.62
N GLN A 321 -5.85 -16.14 29.76
CA GLN A 321 -6.59 -17.39 29.94
C GLN A 321 -6.43 -18.30 28.72
N TRP A 322 -6.68 -17.80 27.50
CA TRP A 322 -6.57 -18.58 26.26
C TRP A 322 -5.13 -19.09 26.03
N ASN A 323 -4.12 -18.30 26.36
CA ASN A 323 -2.72 -18.72 26.34
C ASN A 323 -2.44 -19.83 27.37
N LYS A 324 -2.91 -19.67 28.61
CA LYS A 324 -2.75 -20.66 29.70
C LYS A 324 -3.45 -22.00 29.40
N GLU A 325 -4.61 -21.94 28.77
CA GLU A 325 -5.36 -23.11 28.29
C GLU A 325 -4.74 -23.72 27.03
N GLY A 326 -3.78 -23.04 26.40
CA GLY A 326 -3.10 -23.45 25.18
C GLY A 326 -4.04 -23.48 23.97
N LEU A 327 -4.90 -22.47 23.83
CA LEU A 327 -5.73 -22.24 22.66
C LEU A 327 -4.96 -21.53 21.53
N LEU A 328 -3.83 -20.91 21.87
CA LEU A 328 -2.91 -20.24 20.94
C LEU A 328 -1.75 -21.17 20.55
N ASN A 329 -1.18 -21.00 19.36
CA ASN A 329 0.11 -21.58 18.98
C ASN A 329 1.25 -21.08 19.88
N LYS A 330 2.18 -21.98 20.26
CA LYS A 330 3.15 -21.70 21.34
C LYS A 330 4.15 -20.58 21.03
N ASP A 331 4.39 -20.32 19.76
CA ASP A 331 5.35 -19.37 19.22
C ASP A 331 4.70 -18.04 18.77
N TRP A 332 3.45 -17.75 19.14
CA TRP A 332 2.71 -16.55 18.71
C TRP A 332 3.47 -15.23 18.89
N ALA A 333 4.32 -15.14 19.91
CA ALA A 333 5.12 -13.95 20.21
C ALA A 333 6.36 -13.77 19.30
N THR A 334 6.71 -14.76 18.48
CA THR A 334 7.95 -14.77 17.69
C THR A 334 7.81 -15.33 16.28
N ALA A 335 6.71 -16.01 15.96
CA ALA A 335 6.54 -16.72 14.68
C ALA A 335 6.65 -15.79 13.46
N ASP A 336 7.48 -16.17 12.50
CA ASP A 336 7.55 -15.51 11.20
C ASP A 336 6.39 -15.92 10.27
N PHE A 337 6.27 -15.28 9.10
CA PHE A 337 5.23 -15.59 8.12
C PHE A 337 5.23 -17.06 7.68
N ASN A 338 6.39 -17.65 7.41
CA ASN A 338 6.51 -19.01 6.90
C ASN A 338 6.16 -20.04 7.99
N GLN A 339 6.58 -19.78 9.23
CA GLN A 339 6.19 -20.56 10.40
C GLN A 339 4.67 -20.53 10.59
N ARG A 340 4.04 -19.35 10.44
CA ARG A 340 2.58 -19.22 10.55
C ARG A 340 1.81 -19.88 9.42
N MET A 341 2.24 -19.75 8.17
CA MET A 341 1.63 -20.49 7.05
C MET A 341 1.75 -22.00 7.24
N SER A 342 2.92 -22.49 7.67
CA SER A 342 3.15 -23.90 8.01
C SER A 342 2.23 -24.37 9.15
N GLY A 343 2.06 -23.53 10.19
CA GLY A 343 1.10 -23.76 11.27
C GLY A 343 -0.35 -23.82 10.78
N ALA A 344 -0.74 -22.91 9.88
CA ALA A 344 -2.10 -22.82 9.34
C ALA A 344 -2.49 -24.06 8.53
N ILE A 345 -1.61 -24.57 7.65
CA ILE A 345 -1.88 -25.80 6.88
C ILE A 345 -1.85 -27.07 7.74
N SER A 346 -1.21 -27.06 8.91
CA SER A 346 -1.11 -28.23 9.79
C SER A 346 -2.45 -28.71 10.37
N ASP A 347 -2.46 -29.96 10.83
CA ASP A 347 -3.56 -30.62 11.56
C ASP A 347 -3.81 -30.04 12.97
N LYS A 348 -2.91 -29.18 13.47
CA LYS A 348 -3.00 -28.56 14.80
C LYS A 348 -3.90 -27.34 14.85
N THR A 349 -4.09 -26.65 13.72
CA THR A 349 -4.77 -25.36 13.63
C THR A 349 -6.17 -25.52 13.04
N ALA A 350 -7.17 -24.96 13.71
CA ALA A 350 -8.55 -24.84 13.23
C ALA A 350 -8.87 -23.46 12.63
N VAL A 351 -8.21 -22.41 13.17
CA VAL A 351 -8.54 -21.01 12.91
C VAL A 351 -7.27 -20.22 12.57
N MET A 352 -7.37 -19.37 11.55
CA MET A 352 -6.30 -18.45 11.13
C MET A 352 -6.83 -17.01 11.05
N MET A 353 -5.99 -16.06 11.44
CA MET A 353 -6.20 -14.63 11.21
C MET A 353 -5.39 -14.22 9.98
N ASP A 354 -6.03 -14.20 8.82
CA ASP A 354 -5.40 -13.84 7.54
C ASP A 354 -6.44 -13.38 6.50
N SER A 355 -5.99 -13.29 5.25
CA SER A 355 -6.75 -12.89 4.09
C SER A 355 -7.40 -14.09 3.37
N PRO A 356 -8.69 -14.00 2.96
CA PRO A 356 -9.41 -15.14 2.40
C PRO A 356 -8.79 -15.70 1.12
N ASP A 357 -8.12 -14.87 0.34
CA ASP A 357 -7.48 -15.20 -0.93
C ASP A 357 -6.10 -15.84 -0.75
N THR A 358 -5.28 -15.34 0.19
CA THR A 358 -4.06 -16.05 0.62
C THR A 358 -4.41 -17.43 1.16
N MET A 359 -5.42 -17.51 2.04
CA MET A 359 -5.87 -18.80 2.56
C MET A 359 -6.59 -19.64 1.52
N TRP A 360 -7.19 -19.05 0.48
CA TRP A 360 -7.71 -19.85 -0.64
C TRP A 360 -6.56 -20.54 -1.39
N SER A 361 -5.41 -19.89 -1.61
CA SER A 361 -4.23 -20.58 -2.13
C SER A 361 -3.70 -21.65 -1.16
N TYR A 362 -3.39 -21.27 0.08
CA TYR A 362 -2.74 -22.19 1.03
C TYR A 362 -3.64 -23.34 1.51
N TRP A 363 -4.91 -23.09 1.82
CA TRP A 363 -5.85 -24.13 2.26
C TRP A 363 -6.54 -24.79 1.07
N LYS A 364 -7.22 -24.05 0.19
CA LYS A 364 -8.11 -24.66 -0.82
C LYS A 364 -7.38 -25.19 -2.05
N GLU A 365 -6.61 -24.35 -2.75
CA GLU A 365 -5.87 -24.72 -3.96
C GLU A 365 -4.81 -25.79 -3.67
N GLN A 366 -3.90 -25.52 -2.74
CA GLN A 366 -2.72 -26.36 -2.50
C GLN A 366 -3.00 -27.59 -1.63
N ASN A 367 -3.99 -27.54 -0.74
CA ASN A 367 -4.23 -28.58 0.29
C ASN A 367 -5.67 -29.13 0.31
N ASN A 368 -6.58 -28.63 -0.54
CA ASN A 368 -8.01 -28.99 -0.58
C ASN A 368 -8.74 -28.94 0.78
N ILE A 369 -8.39 -27.95 1.60
CA ILE A 369 -9.06 -27.61 2.86
C ILE A 369 -10.05 -26.48 2.57
N ASP A 370 -11.34 -26.74 2.80
CA ASP A 370 -12.37 -25.69 2.74
C ASP A 370 -12.47 -24.92 4.06
N PHE A 371 -12.92 -23.66 3.97
CA PHE A 371 -13.01 -22.75 5.11
C PHE A 371 -14.13 -21.71 4.93
N VAL A 372 -14.49 -21.05 6.02
CA VAL A 372 -15.45 -19.94 6.06
C VAL A 372 -14.84 -18.72 6.75
N GLY A 373 -15.33 -17.53 6.40
CA GLY A 373 -15.02 -16.30 7.11
C GLY A 373 -16.03 -16.01 8.21
N ALA A 374 -15.54 -15.68 9.40
CA ALA A 374 -16.35 -15.17 10.51
C ALA A 374 -16.22 -13.65 10.61
N LEU A 375 -17.25 -12.98 11.15
CA LEU A 375 -17.15 -11.56 11.51
C LEU A 375 -16.23 -11.40 12.73
N ASN A 376 -15.76 -10.17 12.98
CA ASN A 376 -15.10 -9.85 14.23
C ASN A 376 -16.05 -10.14 15.41
N PRO A 377 -15.56 -10.79 16.50
CA PRO A 377 -16.40 -11.13 17.63
C PRO A 377 -16.98 -9.90 18.34
N VAL A 378 -18.10 -10.14 19.02
CA VAL A 378 -18.73 -9.19 19.93
C VAL A 378 -18.77 -9.73 21.37
N LEU A 379 -19.09 -8.88 22.34
CA LEU A 379 -19.30 -9.32 23.72
C LEU A 379 -20.71 -9.90 23.93
N ASN A 380 -21.75 -9.23 23.42
CA ASN A 380 -23.13 -9.68 23.59
C ASN A 380 -23.70 -10.15 22.25
N LYS A 381 -24.42 -11.28 22.25
CA LYS A 381 -25.05 -11.79 21.03
C LYS A 381 -26.08 -10.80 20.49
N GLY A 382 -25.97 -10.45 19.21
CA GLY A 382 -26.80 -9.43 18.56
C GLY A 382 -26.20 -8.02 18.53
N ASP A 383 -25.07 -7.78 19.20
CA ASP A 383 -24.27 -6.57 18.95
C ASP A 383 -23.75 -6.57 17.49
N LYS A 384 -23.56 -5.38 16.91
CA LYS A 384 -23.01 -5.25 15.55
C LYS A 384 -21.48 -5.43 15.60
N ALA A 385 -20.98 -6.44 14.90
CA ALA A 385 -19.54 -6.62 14.67
C ALA A 385 -18.94 -5.38 14.01
N ALA A 386 -17.70 -5.04 14.35
CA ALA A 386 -17.08 -3.79 13.92
C ALA A 386 -15.55 -3.90 13.79
N THR A 387 -14.95 -2.91 13.13
CA THR A 387 -13.51 -2.88 12.82
C THR A 387 -13.02 -1.43 12.64
N THR A 388 -11.74 -1.19 12.94
CA THR A 388 -11.03 0.02 12.51
C THR A 388 -10.51 -0.07 11.07
N TYR A 389 -10.59 -1.24 10.44
CA TYR A 389 -10.10 -1.44 9.09
C TYR A 389 -11.11 -0.94 8.04
N LYS A 390 -10.81 0.19 7.39
CA LYS A 390 -11.63 0.81 6.34
C LYS A 390 -10.79 1.12 5.11
N ASN A 391 -11.11 0.47 3.99
CA ASN A 391 -10.52 0.81 2.70
C ASN A 391 -11.12 2.10 2.13
N PHE A 392 -10.27 2.90 1.50
CA PHE A 392 -10.65 4.06 0.72
C PHE A 392 -10.39 3.79 -0.77
N LYS A 393 -10.76 4.71 -1.66
CA LYS A 393 -10.34 4.66 -3.08
C LYS A 393 -8.83 4.92 -3.25
N ARG A 394 -8.11 5.51 -2.26
CA ARG A 394 -6.64 5.46 -2.19
C ARG A 394 -6.20 4.11 -1.62
N THR A 395 -5.25 3.49 -2.30
CA THR A 395 -4.72 2.14 -2.06
C THR A 395 -3.29 2.06 -2.60
N GLY A 396 -2.74 0.85 -2.80
CA GLY A 396 -1.46 0.64 -3.45
C GLY A 396 -0.27 1.22 -2.67
N THR A 397 0.71 1.75 -3.39
CA THR A 397 1.86 2.50 -2.82
C THR A 397 1.94 3.90 -3.42
N GLU A 398 2.77 4.76 -2.83
CA GLU A 398 3.11 6.07 -3.41
C GLU A 398 4.47 6.07 -4.10
N ALA A 399 4.67 7.03 -5.00
CA ALA A 399 5.97 7.39 -5.57
C ALA A 399 6.27 8.89 -5.41
N ALA A 400 7.50 9.19 -5.01
CA ALA A 400 8.09 10.53 -5.04
C ALA A 400 9.12 10.63 -6.15
N ILE A 401 9.19 11.79 -6.80
CA ILE A 401 10.35 12.18 -7.60
C ILE A 401 11.29 12.97 -6.69
N THR A 402 12.58 12.64 -6.70
CA THR A 402 13.56 13.29 -5.81
C THR A 402 14.00 14.64 -6.37
N THR A 403 14.62 15.46 -5.51
CA THR A 403 15.23 16.74 -5.95
C THR A 403 16.49 16.56 -6.80
N GLN A 404 16.96 15.32 -6.98
CA GLN A 404 18.14 14.96 -7.78
C GLN A 404 17.77 14.33 -9.12
N ALA A 405 16.47 14.09 -9.39
CA ALA A 405 16.03 13.52 -10.65
C ALA A 405 16.46 14.37 -11.85
N GLU A 406 17.27 13.82 -12.75
CA GLU A 406 17.86 14.59 -13.86
C GLU A 406 16.82 14.91 -14.94
N ASN A 407 15.87 13.98 -15.18
CA ASN A 407 14.79 14.13 -16.17
C ASN A 407 13.41 14.00 -15.50
N VAL A 408 13.00 15.08 -14.81
CA VAL A 408 11.69 15.16 -14.14
C VAL A 408 10.52 14.96 -15.12
N GLU A 409 10.62 15.39 -16.38
CA GLU A 409 9.54 15.19 -17.36
C GLU A 409 9.39 13.71 -17.74
N ALA A 410 10.49 12.97 -17.90
CA ALA A 410 10.48 11.51 -18.08
C ALA A 410 9.94 10.79 -16.84
N ALA A 411 10.36 11.19 -15.63
CA ALA A 411 9.88 10.60 -14.38
C ALA A 411 8.36 10.80 -14.17
N MET A 412 7.85 12.00 -14.48
CA MET A 412 6.40 12.28 -14.48
C MET A 412 5.66 11.43 -15.52
N ALA A 413 6.17 11.33 -16.75
CA ALA A 413 5.55 10.53 -17.81
C ALA A 413 5.54 9.02 -17.46
N TRP A 414 6.63 8.47 -16.95
CA TRP A 414 6.68 7.05 -16.59
C TRP A 414 5.67 6.69 -15.48
N LEU A 415 5.49 7.56 -14.48
CA LEU A 415 4.50 7.38 -13.43
C LEU A 415 3.06 7.60 -13.93
N ASP A 416 2.84 8.60 -14.79
CA ASP A 416 1.51 8.89 -15.37
C ASP A 416 0.99 7.76 -16.29
N PHE A 417 1.89 7.00 -16.93
CA PHE A 417 1.52 5.88 -17.80
C PHE A 417 0.61 4.86 -17.10
N ALA A 418 0.85 4.57 -15.81
CA ALA A 418 0.08 3.63 -15.01
C ALA A 418 -1.41 4.05 -14.77
N TYR A 419 -1.76 5.28 -15.15
CA TYR A 419 -3.13 5.82 -15.09
C TYR A 419 -3.79 5.97 -16.47
N THR A 420 -3.10 5.60 -17.54
CA THR A 420 -3.73 5.40 -18.86
C THR A 420 -4.50 4.08 -18.87
N LYS A 421 -5.46 3.94 -19.79
CA LYS A 421 -6.23 2.70 -19.98
C LYS A 421 -5.35 1.52 -20.37
N LYS A 422 -4.33 1.75 -21.19
CA LYS A 422 -3.31 0.76 -21.53
C LYS A 422 -2.41 0.40 -20.33
N GLY A 423 -2.01 1.39 -19.53
CA GLY A 423 -1.26 1.18 -18.30
C GLY A 423 -2.04 0.37 -17.27
N TRP A 424 -3.31 0.73 -17.03
CA TRP A 424 -4.21 -0.03 -16.16
C TRP A 424 -4.26 -1.52 -16.53
N GLU A 425 -4.46 -1.84 -17.82
CA GLU A 425 -4.43 -3.22 -18.31
C GLU A 425 -3.09 -3.89 -17.98
N VAL A 426 -1.98 -3.31 -18.42
CA VAL A 426 -0.64 -3.90 -18.26
C VAL A 426 -0.30 -4.11 -16.79
N TYR A 427 -0.48 -3.09 -15.93
CA TYR A 427 -0.15 -3.17 -14.51
C TYR A 427 -1.02 -4.17 -13.73
N ASN A 428 -2.28 -4.35 -14.11
CA ASN A 428 -3.21 -5.23 -13.38
C ASN A 428 -3.32 -6.65 -13.95
N TYR A 429 -3.13 -6.85 -15.26
CA TYR A 429 -3.39 -8.11 -15.96
C TYR A 429 -2.20 -8.71 -16.70
N GLY A 430 -1.17 -7.92 -17.00
CA GLY A 430 0.07 -8.40 -17.62
C GLY A 430 0.06 -8.45 -19.14
N GLU A 431 0.72 -9.48 -19.69
CA GLU A 431 0.90 -9.63 -21.12
C GLU A 431 -0.32 -10.31 -21.77
N TYR A 432 -0.88 -9.65 -22.80
CA TYR A 432 -2.02 -10.18 -23.53
C TYR A 432 -1.64 -11.43 -24.34
N GLY A 433 -2.52 -12.44 -24.35
CA GLY A 433 -2.35 -13.70 -25.07
C GLY A 433 -1.63 -14.78 -24.27
N THR A 434 -0.82 -14.41 -23.27
CA THR A 434 -0.08 -15.35 -22.40
C THR A 434 -0.61 -15.33 -20.97
N VAL A 435 -0.88 -14.15 -20.40
CA VAL A 435 -1.42 -13.96 -19.04
C VAL A 435 -2.92 -13.70 -19.08
N HIS A 436 -3.39 -12.76 -19.90
CA HIS A 436 -4.81 -12.40 -20.00
C HIS A 436 -5.35 -12.43 -21.43
N LEU A 437 -6.67 -12.48 -21.54
CA LEU A 437 -7.44 -12.22 -22.75
C LEU A 437 -8.55 -11.19 -22.45
N ILE A 438 -9.30 -10.80 -23.47
CA ILE A 438 -10.34 -9.76 -23.39
C ILE A 438 -11.69 -10.39 -23.71
N ASP A 439 -12.68 -10.21 -22.82
CA ASP A 439 -14.03 -10.75 -23.01
C ASP A 439 -14.88 -9.90 -23.99
N GLU A 440 -16.11 -10.33 -24.26
CA GLU A 440 -17.04 -9.65 -25.18
C GLU A 440 -17.40 -8.21 -24.73
N SER A 441 -17.33 -7.92 -23.42
CA SER A 441 -17.56 -6.57 -22.88
C SER A 441 -16.35 -5.66 -23.06
N GLY A 442 -15.17 -6.22 -23.36
CA GLY A 442 -13.89 -5.53 -23.39
C GLY A 442 -13.17 -5.54 -22.04
N LYS A 443 -13.55 -6.44 -21.12
CA LYS A 443 -12.90 -6.59 -19.82
C LYS A 443 -11.75 -7.61 -19.90
N PRO A 444 -10.56 -7.32 -19.35
CA PRO A 444 -9.51 -8.32 -19.19
C PRO A 444 -9.89 -9.43 -18.20
N TYR A 445 -9.52 -10.66 -18.53
CA TYR A 445 -9.68 -11.83 -17.67
C TYR A 445 -8.52 -12.81 -17.85
N TYR A 446 -8.30 -13.68 -16.87
CA TYR A 446 -7.29 -14.75 -16.95
C TYR A 446 -7.92 -16.05 -17.47
N PRO A 447 -7.55 -16.57 -18.66
CA PRO A 447 -7.96 -17.90 -19.11
C PRO A 447 -7.47 -19.02 -18.18
N GLU A 448 -8.20 -20.14 -18.11
CA GLU A 448 -7.82 -21.32 -17.30
C GLU A 448 -6.45 -21.90 -17.67
N ASN A 449 -5.97 -21.69 -18.90
CA ASN A 449 -4.68 -22.14 -19.42
C ASN A 449 -3.59 -21.05 -19.46
N SER A 450 -3.86 -19.87 -18.88
CA SER A 450 -2.90 -18.74 -18.85
C SER A 450 -1.72 -18.99 -17.92
N TYR A 451 -0.64 -18.23 -18.10
CA TYR A 451 0.52 -18.23 -17.20
C TYR A 451 0.21 -17.76 -15.78
N MET A 452 -0.91 -17.07 -15.55
CA MET A 452 -1.38 -16.71 -14.20
C MET A 452 -1.78 -17.94 -13.37
N TYR A 453 -2.35 -18.97 -14.01
CA TYR A 453 -2.76 -20.22 -13.35
C TYR A 453 -1.88 -21.43 -13.71
N ASN A 454 -1.05 -21.31 -14.75
CA ASN A 454 -0.18 -22.37 -15.27
C ASN A 454 1.21 -21.77 -15.52
N ASP A 455 1.80 -21.20 -14.47
CA ASP A 455 3.14 -20.62 -14.54
C ASP A 455 4.14 -21.68 -15.06
N PRO A 456 4.98 -21.36 -16.07
CA PRO A 456 5.91 -22.34 -16.64
C PRO A 456 6.95 -22.91 -15.65
N ASP A 457 7.24 -22.20 -14.56
CA ASP A 457 8.15 -22.65 -13.49
C ASP A 457 7.40 -23.40 -12.37
N GLY A 458 6.10 -23.66 -12.54
CA GLY A 458 5.24 -24.37 -11.58
C GLY A 458 4.93 -23.58 -10.32
N GLN A 459 5.02 -22.24 -10.35
CA GLN A 459 4.73 -21.41 -9.18
C GLN A 459 3.23 -21.41 -8.83
N PRO A 460 2.85 -21.43 -7.54
CA PRO A 460 1.47 -21.22 -7.11
C PRO A 460 0.92 -19.86 -7.56
N VAL A 461 -0.40 -19.73 -7.69
CA VAL A 461 -1.06 -18.49 -8.15
C VAL A 461 -0.65 -17.27 -7.31
N ALA A 462 -0.45 -17.44 -6.00
CA ALA A 462 0.00 -16.38 -5.10
C ALA A 462 1.41 -15.82 -5.43
N VAL A 463 2.25 -16.57 -6.14
CA VAL A 463 3.57 -16.12 -6.61
C VAL A 463 3.50 -15.70 -8.09
N ALA A 464 2.71 -16.39 -8.91
CA ALA A 464 2.47 -16.01 -10.30
C ALA A 464 1.83 -14.60 -10.40
N LEU A 465 0.96 -14.25 -9.46
CA LEU A 465 0.36 -12.91 -9.35
C LEU A 465 1.45 -11.83 -9.26
N ASP A 466 2.42 -11.96 -8.35
CA ASP A 466 3.52 -11.00 -8.23
C ASP A 466 4.49 -11.02 -9.41
N LYS A 467 4.56 -12.11 -10.18
CA LYS A 467 5.42 -12.26 -11.37
C LYS A 467 4.84 -11.56 -12.61
N TYR A 468 3.52 -11.62 -12.79
CA TYR A 468 2.84 -11.21 -14.02
C TYR A 468 2.02 -9.92 -13.92
N ARG A 469 1.83 -9.36 -12.73
CA ARG A 469 1.21 -8.04 -12.53
C ARG A 469 1.92 -7.24 -11.44
N ARG A 470 1.47 -6.01 -11.17
CA ARG A 470 1.81 -5.26 -9.96
C ARG A 470 0.66 -5.40 -8.97
N HIS A 471 0.92 -6.02 -7.81
CA HIS A 471 -0.11 -6.18 -6.78
C HIS A 471 -0.34 -4.88 -5.98
N SER A 472 0.69 -4.05 -5.81
CA SER A 472 0.63 -2.77 -5.10
C SER A 472 1.61 -1.78 -5.73
N TRP A 473 1.10 -0.66 -6.24
CA TRP A 473 1.87 0.35 -6.99
C TRP A 473 1.17 1.72 -6.95
N PRO A 474 1.83 2.82 -7.36
CA PRO A 474 1.16 4.02 -7.89
C PRO A 474 0.53 3.72 -9.27
N ASP A 475 -0.63 3.07 -9.27
CA ASP A 475 -1.42 2.76 -10.46
C ASP A 475 -2.94 2.92 -10.24
N ILE A 476 -3.72 2.68 -11.29
CA ILE A 476 -5.16 2.40 -11.14
C ILE A 476 -5.33 0.95 -10.68
N ARG A 477 -5.37 0.74 -9.38
CA ARG A 477 -5.39 -0.62 -8.80
C ARG A 477 -6.79 -1.25 -8.84
N ASP A 478 -6.94 -2.39 -9.51
CA ASP A 478 -8.24 -3.07 -9.72
C ASP A 478 -8.32 -4.44 -9.00
N GLU A 479 -8.35 -4.44 -7.66
CA GLU A 479 -8.36 -5.67 -6.85
C GLU A 479 -9.44 -6.69 -7.20
N HIS A 480 -10.71 -6.27 -7.25
CA HIS A 480 -11.88 -7.14 -7.38
C HIS A 480 -11.89 -7.94 -8.68
N ASN A 481 -11.31 -7.39 -9.75
CA ASN A 481 -11.36 -7.99 -11.08
C ASN A 481 -10.02 -8.54 -11.58
N SER A 482 -8.89 -8.14 -10.97
CA SER A 482 -7.54 -8.52 -11.42
C SER A 482 -6.71 -9.28 -10.37
N ASN A 483 -7.16 -9.39 -9.12
CA ASN A 483 -6.53 -10.32 -8.19
C ASN A 483 -6.92 -11.76 -8.58
N ALA A 484 -5.97 -12.48 -9.16
CA ALA A 484 -6.16 -13.85 -9.64
C ALA A 484 -6.63 -14.82 -8.54
N LEU A 485 -6.27 -14.60 -7.27
CA LEU A 485 -6.74 -15.41 -6.15
C LEU A 485 -8.21 -15.13 -5.80
N ILE A 486 -8.75 -13.96 -6.17
CA ILE A 486 -10.17 -13.60 -6.03
C ILE A 486 -10.99 -14.11 -7.23
N VAL A 487 -10.51 -13.91 -8.45
CA VAL A 487 -11.26 -14.25 -9.68
C VAL A 487 -11.01 -15.67 -10.20
N ALA A 488 -10.14 -16.46 -9.55
CA ALA A 488 -9.93 -17.86 -9.88
C ALA A 488 -11.23 -18.67 -9.81
N LYS A 489 -11.39 -19.60 -10.75
CA LYS A 489 -12.54 -20.51 -10.82
C LYS A 489 -12.62 -21.37 -9.54
N GLY A 490 -13.71 -21.23 -8.81
CA GLY A 490 -13.91 -21.91 -7.52
C GLY A 490 -13.33 -21.15 -6.31
N SER A 491 -12.84 -19.92 -6.51
CA SER A 491 -12.55 -19.01 -5.41
C SER A 491 -13.83 -18.41 -4.84
N TYR A 492 -13.93 -18.47 -3.51
CA TYR A 492 -14.98 -17.84 -2.69
C TYR A 492 -14.38 -16.76 -1.76
N SER A 493 -13.11 -16.42 -1.97
CA SER A 493 -12.40 -15.41 -1.17
C SER A 493 -13.02 -14.02 -1.31
N GLY A 494 -13.44 -13.65 -2.53
CA GLY A 494 -14.18 -12.41 -2.81
C GLY A 494 -15.50 -12.32 -2.06
N ASP A 495 -16.27 -13.41 -1.99
CA ASP A 495 -17.53 -13.47 -1.25
C ASP A 495 -17.31 -13.27 0.26
N ILE A 496 -16.24 -13.84 0.83
CA ILE A 496 -15.88 -13.63 2.24
C ILE A 496 -15.47 -12.16 2.47
N ARG A 497 -14.57 -11.61 1.66
CA ARG A 497 -14.12 -10.20 1.76
C ARG A 497 -15.32 -9.24 1.64
N LYS A 498 -16.23 -9.50 0.71
CA LYS A 498 -17.47 -8.73 0.52
C LYS A 498 -18.42 -8.86 1.71
N TYR A 499 -18.68 -10.08 2.18
CA TYR A 499 -19.52 -10.34 3.35
C TYR A 499 -19.04 -9.57 4.58
N TRP A 500 -17.73 -9.59 4.86
CA TRP A 500 -17.11 -8.80 5.91
C TRP A 500 -17.38 -7.29 5.75
N THR A 501 -17.16 -6.76 4.55
CA THR A 501 -17.36 -5.34 4.22
C THR A 501 -18.80 -4.87 4.41
N GLU A 502 -19.78 -5.71 4.05
CA GLU A 502 -21.21 -5.40 4.18
C GLU A 502 -21.73 -5.57 5.62
N ASN A 503 -21.04 -6.36 6.46
CA ASN A 503 -21.55 -6.80 7.76
C ASN A 503 -20.78 -6.28 8.99
N MET A 504 -19.66 -5.59 8.84
CA MET A 504 -18.97 -4.90 9.95
C MET A 504 -19.12 -3.38 9.90
N ASP A 505 -19.33 -2.75 11.06
CA ASP A 505 -19.25 -1.29 11.17
C ASP A 505 -17.79 -0.81 11.10
N THR A 506 -17.58 0.30 10.39
CA THR A 506 -16.26 0.95 10.18
C THR A 506 -16.26 2.40 10.68
N SER A 507 -17.29 2.83 11.42
CA SER A 507 -17.45 4.21 11.91
C SER A 507 -16.32 4.71 12.81
N MET A 508 -15.61 3.80 13.49
CA MET A 508 -14.47 4.06 14.36
C MET A 508 -13.12 4.20 13.62
N ALA A 509 -13.08 3.93 12.31
CA ALA A 509 -11.85 4.04 11.53
C ALA A 509 -11.43 5.50 11.34
N ILE A 510 -10.18 5.83 11.66
CA ILE A 510 -9.62 7.16 11.39
C ILE A 510 -9.43 7.31 9.86
N PRO A 511 -9.82 8.44 9.24
CA PRO A 511 -9.48 8.73 7.84
C PRO A 511 -7.95 8.88 7.63
N PRO A 512 -7.46 8.91 6.38
CA PRO A 512 -6.05 9.15 6.09
C PRO A 512 -5.65 10.61 6.39
N ILE A 513 -5.43 10.88 7.67
CA ILE A 513 -4.93 12.16 8.22
C ILE A 513 -3.47 12.41 7.81
N SER A 514 -3.05 13.68 7.84
CA SER A 514 -1.64 14.08 7.65
C SER A 514 -1.14 14.90 8.82
N PHE A 515 0.14 14.72 9.18
CA PHE A 515 0.81 15.50 10.21
C PHE A 515 1.62 16.64 9.58
N THR A 516 1.70 17.77 10.27
CA THR A 516 2.75 18.78 10.01
C THR A 516 4.13 18.20 10.35
N LYS A 517 5.22 18.85 9.92
CA LYS A 517 6.58 18.35 10.14
C LYS A 517 6.92 18.18 11.63
N GLU A 518 6.53 19.15 12.45
CA GLU A 518 6.74 19.15 13.90
C GLU A 518 5.91 18.06 14.58
N GLU A 519 4.64 17.93 14.19
CA GLU A 519 3.75 16.86 14.66
C GLU A 519 4.28 15.48 14.26
N ALA A 520 4.69 15.26 13.01
CA ALA A 520 5.14 13.95 12.52
C ALA A 520 6.41 13.49 13.24
N SER A 521 7.34 14.41 13.48
CA SER A 521 8.58 14.14 14.23
C SER A 521 8.27 13.72 15.68
N ARG A 522 7.32 14.41 16.32
CA ARG A 522 6.94 14.17 17.72
C ARG A 522 6.03 12.94 17.86
N GLU A 523 5.12 12.72 16.92
CA GLU A 523 4.27 11.53 16.82
C GLU A 523 5.12 10.28 16.65
N ALA A 524 6.12 10.30 15.77
CA ALA A 524 7.03 9.17 15.60
C ALA A 524 7.84 8.87 16.87
N GLU A 525 8.31 9.89 17.59
CA GLU A 525 9.02 9.70 18.86
C GLU A 525 8.11 9.06 19.94
N LEU A 526 6.94 9.66 20.16
CA LEU A 526 5.94 9.22 21.13
C LEU A 526 5.39 7.84 20.78
N GLY A 527 5.03 7.63 19.51
CA GLY A 527 4.44 6.40 18.99
C GLY A 527 5.39 5.21 19.11
N ASN A 528 6.69 5.40 18.83
CA ASN A 528 7.70 4.37 19.06
C ASN A 528 7.84 4.01 20.54
N GLN A 529 7.85 4.99 21.45
CA GLN A 529 7.90 4.74 22.90
C GLN A 529 6.66 3.99 23.38
N LEU A 530 5.48 4.49 23.05
CA LEU A 530 4.17 3.91 23.39
C LEU A 530 3.99 2.50 22.82
N SER A 531 4.43 2.26 21.57
CA SER A 531 4.32 0.97 20.91
C SER A 531 5.24 -0.07 21.57
N THR A 532 6.46 0.35 21.94
CA THR A 532 7.43 -0.47 22.66
C THR A 532 6.87 -0.92 24.01
N ILE A 533 6.39 0.00 24.85
CA ILE A 533 5.86 -0.37 26.17
C ILE A 533 4.56 -1.19 26.07
N ARG A 534 3.68 -0.90 25.09
CA ARG A 534 2.50 -1.73 24.80
C ARG A 534 2.93 -3.16 24.48
N GLY A 535 3.85 -3.32 23.53
CA GLY A 535 4.35 -4.62 23.09
C GLY A 535 4.94 -5.41 24.27
N GLU A 536 5.78 -4.78 25.08
CA GLU A 536 6.38 -5.42 26.25
C GLU A 536 5.33 -5.87 27.28
N TYR A 537 4.47 -4.96 27.75
CA TYR A 537 3.50 -5.27 28.80
C TYR A 537 2.44 -6.26 28.33
N PHE A 538 1.83 -6.04 27.17
CA PHE A 538 0.76 -6.90 26.68
C PHE A 538 1.29 -8.31 26.41
N ALA A 539 2.48 -8.45 25.80
CA ALA A 539 3.06 -9.76 25.57
C ALA A 539 3.35 -10.50 26.89
N LYS A 540 3.92 -9.82 27.88
CA LYS A 540 4.20 -10.40 29.20
C LYS A 540 2.92 -10.78 29.97
N ILE A 541 1.88 -9.95 29.89
CA ILE A 541 0.58 -10.26 30.52
C ILE A 541 -0.07 -11.47 29.83
N ILE A 542 -0.15 -11.50 28.50
CA ILE A 542 -0.74 -12.65 27.76
C ILE A 542 0.03 -13.95 28.05
N LYS A 543 1.37 -13.91 28.14
CA LYS A 543 2.17 -15.07 28.53
C LYS A 543 1.98 -15.52 29.99
N GLY A 544 1.43 -14.68 30.85
CA GLY A 544 1.35 -14.92 32.30
C GLY A 544 2.66 -14.61 33.06
N GLU A 545 3.61 -13.92 32.42
CA GLU A 545 4.84 -13.42 33.05
C GLU A 545 4.56 -12.20 33.97
N LEU A 546 3.47 -11.48 33.69
CA LEU A 546 2.93 -10.41 34.54
C LEU A 546 1.44 -10.67 34.88
N PRO A 547 0.97 -10.26 36.07
CA PRO A 547 -0.46 -10.26 36.38
C PRO A 547 -1.21 -9.22 35.53
N VAL A 548 -2.50 -9.42 35.31
CA VAL A 548 -3.35 -8.50 34.53
C VAL A 548 -3.32 -7.06 35.10
N ASP A 549 -3.22 -6.90 36.42
CA ASP A 549 -3.11 -5.59 37.08
C ASP A 549 -1.82 -4.81 36.73
N ALA A 550 -0.83 -5.44 36.11
CA ALA A 550 0.31 -4.71 35.53
C ALA A 550 -0.13 -3.72 34.42
N TYR A 551 -1.34 -3.88 33.87
CA TYR A 551 -1.99 -2.91 33.00
C TYR A 551 -2.06 -1.50 33.61
N ASP A 552 -2.34 -1.35 34.91
CA ASP A 552 -2.45 -0.03 35.53
C ASP A 552 -1.11 0.71 35.49
N LYS A 553 -0.02 -0.03 35.74
CA LYS A 553 1.36 0.48 35.65
C LYS A 553 1.72 0.85 34.21
N PHE A 554 1.32 0.03 33.23
CA PHE A 554 1.47 0.35 31.81
C PHE A 554 0.75 1.66 31.44
N LEU A 555 -0.51 1.84 31.86
CA LEU A 555 -1.30 3.03 31.54
C LEU A 555 -0.72 4.28 32.19
N ASP A 556 -0.24 4.17 33.43
CA ASP A 556 0.47 5.24 34.14
C ASP A 556 1.82 5.59 33.52
N GLU A 557 2.54 4.61 32.95
CA GLU A 557 3.79 4.82 32.21
C GLU A 557 3.53 5.45 30.85
N ALA A 558 2.52 4.99 30.11
CA ALA A 558 2.10 5.58 28.83
C ALA A 558 1.72 7.07 28.97
N LYS A 559 0.96 7.44 30.00
CA LYS A 559 0.65 8.85 30.32
C LYS A 559 1.90 9.67 30.58
N LYS A 560 2.85 9.14 31.38
CA LYS A 560 4.14 9.81 31.66
C LYS A 560 5.04 9.91 30.43
N MET A 561 4.90 9.01 29.47
CA MET A 561 5.60 9.04 28.18
C MET A 561 4.92 9.93 27.13
N GLY A 562 3.83 10.62 27.46
CA GLY A 562 3.20 11.61 26.57
C GLY A 562 2.00 11.09 25.76
N LEU A 563 1.27 10.08 26.24
CA LEU A 563 0.03 9.61 25.60
C LEU A 563 -0.98 10.74 25.31
N ASP A 564 -1.16 11.69 26.23
CA ASP A 564 -2.09 12.80 26.05
C ASP A 564 -1.62 13.77 24.94
N GLU A 565 -0.31 13.95 24.80
CA GLU A 565 0.30 14.74 23.72
C GLU A 565 0.15 14.02 22.36
N PHE A 566 0.43 12.72 22.32
CA PHE A 566 0.25 11.86 21.16
C PHE A 566 -1.20 11.92 20.63
N LEU A 567 -2.19 11.78 21.52
CA LEU A 567 -3.60 11.91 21.16
C LEU A 567 -3.96 13.32 20.67
N SER A 568 -3.38 14.38 21.25
CA SER A 568 -3.61 15.75 20.80
C SER A 568 -3.09 16.01 19.38
N ILE A 569 -1.96 15.40 18.99
CA ILE A 569 -1.38 15.48 17.65
C ILE A 569 -2.31 14.81 16.62
N HIS A 570 -2.76 13.58 16.91
CA HIS A 570 -3.72 12.89 16.04
C HIS A 570 -5.06 13.63 15.95
N GLN A 571 -5.56 14.21 17.05
CA GLN A 571 -6.78 15.00 17.03
C GLN A 571 -6.64 16.27 16.18
N ALA A 572 -5.50 16.97 16.25
CA ALA A 572 -5.25 18.15 15.43
C ALA A 572 -5.20 17.81 13.93
N ALA A 573 -4.58 16.68 13.57
CA ALA A 573 -4.55 16.17 12.21
C ALA A 573 -5.94 15.74 11.70
N LEU A 574 -6.77 15.12 12.56
CA LEU A 574 -8.17 14.81 12.24
C LEU A 574 -9.01 16.08 12.05
N ASP A 575 -8.86 17.07 12.94
CA ASP A 575 -9.59 18.33 12.87
C ASP A 575 -9.23 19.11 11.59
N ARG A 576 -7.97 19.05 11.11
CA ARG A 576 -7.57 19.57 9.78
C ARG A 576 -8.18 18.77 8.64
N TYR A 577 -8.08 17.45 8.66
CA TYR A 577 -8.64 16.58 7.61
C TYR A 577 -10.14 16.86 7.37
N ASN A 578 -10.90 17.09 8.45
CA ASN A 578 -12.33 17.40 8.40
C ASN A 578 -12.66 18.78 7.77
N THR A 579 -11.66 19.59 7.40
CA THR A 579 -11.82 20.90 6.72
C THR A 579 -11.47 20.90 5.23
N ARG A 580 -11.14 19.73 4.64
CA ARG A 580 -10.71 19.53 3.22
C ARG A 580 -11.85 19.45 2.18
#